data_AF-T1BE96-F1
#
_entry.id   AF-T1BE96-F1
#
_cell.length_a   1.000
_cell.length_b   1.000
_cell.length_c   1.000
_cell.angle_alpha   90.00
_cell.angle_beta   90.00
_cell.angle_gamma   90.00
#
_symmetry.space_group_name_H-M   'P 1'
#
loop_
_entity.id
_entity.type
_entity.pdbx_description
1 polymer ?
#
loop_
_entity_poly.entity_id
_entity_poly.type
_entity_poly.pdbx_seq_one_letter_code
_entity_poly.pdbx_strand_id
1 'polypeptide(L)'
;VLRAFKPGWLLYYLPDQDFGPKDSLFVDFFKVKAATVPALARMTKLAKASVVPCVVHLNFEAGRFEVTFFPPWEHFPSGDDGADTRRMNHFIEDRILEQPANYLWSHKRFKTRPPGEASPYDGPSPPQSTQ
;
A
#
# COMPACT_ATOMS: atom_id res chain seq x y z
N VAL A 1 10.35 0.93 17.82
CA VAL A 1 9.50 2.05 17.36
C VAL A 1 8.15 2.07 18.08
N LEU A 2 7.29 1.05 17.96
CA LEU A 2 5.95 1.06 18.58
C LEU A 2 5.93 1.15 20.12
N ARG A 3 6.89 0.53 20.84
CA ARG A 3 7.02 0.64 22.31
C ARG A 3 7.29 2.07 22.81
N ALA A 4 7.65 3.00 21.93
CA ALA A 4 7.94 4.39 22.29
C ALA A 4 6.73 5.33 22.08
N PHE A 5 5.60 4.83 21.54
CA PHE A 5 4.40 5.65 21.36
C PHE A 5 3.78 6.02 22.69
N LYS A 6 3.62 7.32 22.91
CA LYS A 6 2.89 7.87 24.06
C LYS A 6 1.50 8.32 23.62
N PRO A 7 0.53 8.42 24.53
CA PRO A 7 -0.75 9.07 24.23
C PRO A 7 -0.52 10.44 23.59
N GLY A 8 -1.24 10.72 22.50
CA GLY A 8 -1.13 11.99 21.74
C GLY A 8 -0.08 12.01 20.62
N TRP A 9 0.66 10.92 20.39
CA TRP A 9 1.62 10.85 19.27
C TRP A 9 0.94 10.49 17.95
N LEU A 10 1.37 11.13 16.87
CA LEU A 10 0.96 10.84 15.50
C LEU A 10 2.01 9.96 14.81
N LEU A 11 1.56 8.93 14.09
CA LEU A 11 2.38 8.16 13.16
C LEU A 11 1.90 8.41 11.75
N TYR A 12 2.82 8.84 10.88
CA TYR A 12 2.59 8.83 9.44
C TYR A 12 3.17 7.55 8.84
N TYR A 13 2.35 6.82 8.06
CA TYR A 13 2.72 5.54 7.48
C TYR A 13 2.29 5.45 6.02
N LEU A 14 3.20 5.02 5.16
CA LEU A 14 2.98 4.78 3.72
C LEU A 14 2.86 3.28 3.46
N PRO A 15 1.65 2.75 3.25
CA PRO A 15 1.40 1.31 3.27
C PRO A 15 1.64 0.56 1.94
N ASP A 16 1.81 1.27 0.83
CA ASP A 16 1.79 0.72 -0.53
C ASP A 16 3.17 0.39 -1.09
N GLN A 17 4.18 0.31 -0.22
CA GLN A 17 5.54 -0.07 -0.58
C GLN A 17 5.71 -1.60 -0.64
N ASP A 18 6.58 -2.07 -1.55
CA ASP A 18 6.93 -3.49 -1.67
C ASP A 18 8.25 -3.75 -0.92
N PHE A 19 8.13 -4.44 0.23
CA PHE A 19 9.22 -4.80 1.13
C PHE A 19 9.77 -6.23 0.91
N GLY A 20 9.40 -6.88 -0.19
CA GLY A 20 9.74 -8.27 -0.45
C GLY A 20 8.75 -9.26 0.15
N PRO A 21 8.98 -10.57 -0.01
CA PRO A 21 8.04 -11.61 0.39
C PRO A 21 8.06 -11.88 1.90
N LYS A 22 9.15 -11.49 2.57
CA LYS A 22 9.30 -11.67 4.01
C LYS A 22 8.29 -10.79 4.74
N ASP A 23 7.47 -11.40 5.60
CA ASP A 23 6.43 -10.75 6.40
C ASP A 23 5.30 -10.07 5.59
N SER A 24 5.25 -10.29 4.27
CA SER A 24 4.21 -9.79 3.38
C SER A 24 3.09 -10.82 3.18
N LEU A 25 1.87 -10.31 3.03
CA LEU A 25 0.74 -11.06 2.51
C LEU A 25 0.60 -10.77 1.01
N PHE A 26 0.23 -11.78 0.23
CA PHE A 26 -0.16 -11.60 -1.17
C PHE A 26 -1.65 -11.31 -1.26
N VAL A 27 -2.00 -10.03 -1.12
CA VAL A 27 -3.36 -9.52 -1.27
C VAL A 27 -3.52 -8.84 -2.62
N ASP A 28 -4.75 -8.76 -3.10
CA ASP A 28 -5.01 -8.10 -4.37
C ASP A 28 -4.71 -6.60 -4.27
N PHE A 29 -4.15 -6.05 -5.35
CA PHE A 29 -4.05 -4.63 -5.66
C PHE A 29 -4.33 -4.47 -7.16
N PHE A 30 -5.46 -3.83 -7.53
CA PHE A 30 -6.03 -3.84 -8.88
C PHE A 30 -6.15 -5.25 -9.49
N LYS A 31 -6.66 -6.21 -8.70
CA LYS A 31 -6.80 -7.64 -9.07
C LYS A 31 -5.48 -8.36 -9.38
N VAL A 32 -4.33 -7.74 -9.11
CA VAL A 32 -3.01 -8.36 -9.21
C VAL A 32 -2.50 -8.63 -7.80
N LYS A 33 -1.99 -9.83 -7.53
CA LYS A 33 -1.37 -10.14 -6.24
C LYS A 33 -0.16 -9.22 -6.00
N ALA A 34 -0.16 -8.51 -4.89
CA ALA A 34 0.91 -7.62 -4.49
C ALA A 34 1.39 -7.96 -3.07
N ALA A 35 2.71 -8.07 -2.90
CA ALA A 35 3.31 -8.23 -1.58
C ALA A 35 3.03 -6.99 -0.73
N THR A 36 2.26 -7.15 0.34
CA THR A 36 1.82 -6.05 1.20
C THR A 36 2.00 -6.44 2.65
N VAL A 37 2.70 -5.60 3.41
CA VAL A 37 2.95 -5.87 4.84
C VAL A 37 1.68 -5.50 5.63
N PRO A 38 1.13 -6.40 6.47
CA PRO A 38 -0.02 -6.11 7.34
C PRO A 38 0.34 -5.20 8.54
N ALA A 39 1.32 -4.31 8.37
CA ALA A 39 1.86 -3.48 9.44
C ALA A 39 0.81 -2.50 9.95
N LEU A 40 -0.05 -1.93 9.10
CA LEU A 40 -1.09 -1.00 9.53
C LEU A 40 -2.00 -1.61 10.60
N ALA A 41 -2.54 -2.80 10.34
CA ALA A 41 -3.40 -3.52 11.29
C ALA A 41 -2.64 -3.84 12.59
N ARG A 42 -1.43 -4.39 12.48
CA ARG A 42 -0.58 -4.75 13.62
C ARG A 42 -0.21 -3.54 14.49
N MET A 43 0.21 -2.43 13.88
CA MET A 43 0.55 -1.19 14.57
C MET A 43 -0.67 -0.61 15.28
N THR A 44 -1.82 -0.57 14.60
CA THR A 44 -3.08 -0.05 15.15
C THR A 44 -3.51 -0.85 16.37
N LYS A 45 -3.46 -2.19 16.29
CA LYS A 45 -3.79 -3.08 17.42
C LYS A 45 -2.87 -2.86 18.62
N LEU A 46 -1.56 -2.78 18.39
CA LEU A 46 -0.56 -2.59 19.45
C LEU A 46 -0.66 -1.22 20.12
N ALA A 47 -0.85 -0.17 19.32
CA ALA A 47 -0.93 1.21 19.79
C ALA A 47 -2.31 1.58 20.34
N LYS A 48 -3.35 0.75 20.11
CA LYS A 48 -4.76 1.10 20.35
C LYS A 48 -5.14 2.44 19.71
N ALA A 49 -4.64 2.65 18.49
CA ALA A 49 -4.80 3.91 17.76
C ALA A 49 -6.01 3.87 16.83
N SER A 50 -6.50 5.05 16.43
CA SER A 50 -7.41 5.19 15.30
C SER A 50 -6.61 5.40 14.02
N VAL A 51 -7.10 4.86 12.89
CA VAL A 51 -6.51 5.10 11.56
C VAL A 51 -7.29 6.23 10.89
N VAL A 52 -6.60 7.31 10.55
CA VAL A 52 -7.14 8.42 9.75
C VAL A 52 -6.45 8.39 8.39
N PRO A 53 -7.14 7.98 7.30
CA PRO A 53 -6.53 7.98 5.98
C PRO A 53 -6.23 9.40 5.52
N CYS A 54 -5.11 9.56 4.82
CA CYS A 54 -4.65 10.83 4.28
C CYS A 54 -4.15 10.60 2.86
N VAL A 55 -4.58 11.44 1.92
CA VAL A 55 -4.14 11.42 0.52
C VAL A 55 -3.54 12.77 0.18
N VAL A 56 -2.39 12.75 -0.49
CA VAL A 56 -1.73 13.94 -1.01
C VAL A 56 -1.75 13.87 -2.53
N HIS A 57 -2.21 14.93 -3.18
CA HIS A 57 -2.17 15.06 -4.63
C HIS A 57 -1.58 16.41 -5.03
N LEU A 58 -0.89 16.45 -6.16
CA LEU A 58 -0.48 17.68 -6.81
C LEU A 58 -1.65 18.18 -7.66
N ASN A 59 -2.16 19.37 -7.33
CA ASN A 59 -3.08 20.10 -8.18
C ASN A 59 -2.25 20.81 -9.27
N PHE A 60 -2.29 20.28 -10.49
CA PHE A 60 -1.48 20.78 -11.61
C PHE A 60 -1.86 22.18 -12.07
N GLU A 61 -3.13 22.57 -11.92
CA GLU A 61 -3.61 23.91 -12.31
C GLU A 61 -3.19 24.96 -11.27
N ALA A 62 -3.36 24.65 -9.99
CA ALA A 62 -3.02 25.56 -8.89
C ALA A 62 -1.53 25.52 -8.50
N GLY A 63 -0.77 24.55 -9.02
CA GLY A 63 0.66 24.40 -8.74
C GLY A 63 0.99 24.11 -7.27
N ARG A 64 0.08 23.42 -6.55
CA ARG A 64 0.22 23.18 -5.10
C ARG A 64 -0.19 21.77 -4.71
N PHE A 65 0.31 21.31 -3.57
CA PHE A 65 -0.15 20.07 -2.95
C PHE A 65 -1.44 20.30 -2.17
N GLU A 66 -2.39 19.40 -2.36
CA GLU A 66 -3.64 19.35 -1.62
C GLU A 66 -3.65 18.06 -0.79
N VAL A 67 -3.93 18.20 0.50
CA VAL A 67 -3.92 17.11 1.48
C VAL A 67 -5.34 16.90 1.97
N THR A 68 -5.88 15.71 1.71
CA THR A 68 -7.23 15.34 2.12
C THR A 68 -7.16 14.30 3.23
N PHE A 69 -7.76 14.63 4.37
CA PHE A 69 -8.00 13.69 5.47
C PHE A 69 -9.41 13.11 5.35
N PHE A 70 -9.51 11.80 5.52
CA PHE A 70 -10.79 11.09 5.48
C PHE A 70 -11.27 10.79 6.89
N PRO A 71 -12.57 10.47 7.08
CA PRO A 71 -13.07 10.00 8.36
C PRO A 71 -12.22 8.83 8.89
N PRO A 72 -12.02 8.75 10.22
CA PRO A 72 -11.33 7.61 10.82
C PRO A 72 -11.99 6.30 10.42
N TRP A 73 -11.20 5.27 10.15
CA TRP A 73 -11.75 3.95 9.86
C TRP A 73 -12.40 3.35 11.09
N GLU A 74 -13.69 3.03 10.96
CA GLU A 74 -14.42 2.25 11.94
C GLU A 74 -14.12 0.76 11.80
N HIS A 75 -14.26 0.03 12.91
CA HIS A 75 -14.08 -1.41 12.99
C HIS A 75 -12.74 -1.90 12.41
N PHE A 76 -11.66 -1.16 12.66
CA PHE A 76 -10.31 -1.49 12.21
C PHE A 76 -9.31 -1.49 13.40
N PRO A 77 -8.42 -2.49 13.51
CA PRO A 77 -8.38 -3.72 12.71
C PRO A 77 -9.55 -4.66 13.04
N SER A 78 -9.95 -5.47 12.08
CA SER A 78 -11.03 -6.47 12.23
C SER A 78 -10.57 -7.74 12.97
N GLY A 79 -9.26 -7.98 13.00
CA GLY A 79 -8.66 -9.21 13.57
C GLY A 79 -8.23 -10.22 12.51
N ASP A 80 -8.58 -10.00 11.24
CA ASP A 80 -8.07 -10.72 10.08
C ASP A 80 -7.05 -9.83 9.34
N ASP A 81 -5.76 -10.13 9.51
CA ASP A 81 -4.65 -9.40 8.86
C ASP A 81 -4.84 -9.34 7.33
N GLY A 82 -5.37 -10.39 6.70
CA GLY A 82 -5.59 -10.46 5.25
C GLY A 82 -6.72 -9.52 4.80
N ALA A 83 -7.86 -9.58 5.49
CA ALA A 83 -9.00 -8.71 5.22
C ALA A 83 -8.66 -7.23 5.45
N ASP A 84 -7.96 -6.92 6.54
CA ASP A 84 -7.53 -5.57 6.89
C ASP A 84 -6.53 -5.01 5.87
N THR A 85 -5.58 -5.85 5.42
CA THR A 85 -4.61 -5.46 4.38
C THR A 85 -5.32 -5.27 3.02
N ARG A 86 -6.32 -6.10 2.68
CA ARG A 86 -7.12 -5.91 1.47
C ARG A 86 -7.97 -4.65 1.53
N ARG A 87 -8.60 -4.33 2.67
CA ARG A 87 -9.35 -3.07 2.88
C ARG A 87 -8.47 -1.86 2.61
N MET A 88 -7.24 -1.89 3.12
CA MET A 88 -6.25 -0.84 2.90
C MET A 88 -5.88 -0.71 1.42
N ASN A 89 -5.57 -1.82 0.74
CA ASN A 89 -5.30 -1.78 -0.71
C ASN A 89 -6.49 -1.25 -1.51
N HIS A 90 -7.72 -1.69 -1.20
CA HIS A 90 -8.93 -1.21 -1.87
C HIS A 90 -9.13 0.30 -1.68
N PHE A 91 -8.91 0.82 -0.47
CA PHE A 91 -8.96 2.26 -0.24
C PHE A 91 -7.97 2.99 -1.15
N ILE A 92 -6.75 2.48 -1.31
CA ILE A 92 -5.73 3.07 -2.18
C ILE A 92 -6.13 2.97 -3.65
N GLU A 93 -6.67 1.82 -4.10
CA GLU A 93 -7.21 1.63 -5.45
C GLU A 93 -8.23 2.72 -5.79
N ASP A 94 -9.20 2.96 -4.90
CA ASP A 94 -10.23 3.97 -5.09
C ASP A 94 -9.64 5.38 -5.25
N ARG A 95 -8.64 5.75 -4.42
CA ARG A 95 -7.98 7.06 -4.50
C ARG A 95 -7.12 7.22 -5.76
N ILE A 96 -6.47 6.14 -6.20
CA ILE A 96 -5.72 6.14 -7.45
C ILE A 96 -6.66 6.36 -8.64
N LEU A 97 -7.84 5.75 -8.64
CA LEU A 97 -8.81 5.91 -9.73
C LEU A 97 -9.34 7.34 -9.82
N GLU A 98 -9.40 8.09 -8.71
CA GLU A 98 -9.77 9.51 -8.72
C GLU A 98 -8.74 10.38 -9.45
N GLN A 99 -7.44 10.13 -9.26
CA GLN A 99 -6.36 10.89 -9.89
C GLN A 99 -5.15 10.00 -10.24
N PRO A 100 -5.23 9.20 -11.33
CA PRO A 100 -4.20 8.21 -11.65
C PRO A 100 -2.80 8.81 -11.84
N ALA A 101 -2.72 10.03 -12.39
CA ALA A 101 -1.45 10.71 -12.64
C ALA A 101 -0.66 11.05 -11.36
N ASN A 102 -1.32 11.10 -10.20
CA ASN A 102 -0.69 11.42 -8.92
C ASN A 102 -0.07 10.20 -8.22
N TYR A 103 -0.30 8.98 -8.72
CA TYR A 103 0.30 7.78 -8.15
C TYR A 103 1.75 7.59 -8.59
N LEU A 104 2.60 7.08 -7.70
CA LEU A 104 4.03 6.83 -7.97
C LEU A 104 4.21 5.57 -8.85
N TRP A 105 3.82 5.62 -10.11
CA TRP A 105 3.88 4.49 -11.05
C TRP A 105 5.29 3.98 -11.35
N SER A 106 6.33 4.80 -11.12
CA SER A 106 7.72 4.36 -11.24
C SER A 106 8.11 3.32 -10.18
N HIS A 107 7.37 3.25 -9.08
CA HIS A 107 7.54 2.19 -8.09
C HIS A 107 7.07 0.86 -8.65
N LYS A 108 7.96 -0.14 -8.66
CA LYS A 108 7.66 -1.49 -9.13
C LYS A 108 6.81 -2.25 -8.09
N ARG A 109 5.55 -1.84 -7.92
CA ARG A 109 4.60 -2.33 -6.91
C ARG A 109 4.38 -3.84 -6.93
N PHE A 110 4.53 -4.47 -8.10
CA PHE A 110 4.25 -5.89 -8.35
C PHE A 110 5.52 -6.75 -8.47
N LYS A 111 6.70 -6.27 -8.05
CA LYS A 111 7.99 -6.94 -8.34
C LYS A 111 8.13 -8.23 -7.55
N THR A 112 7.64 -8.24 -6.32
CA THR A 112 7.59 -9.43 -5.49
C THR A 112 6.34 -10.22 -5.84
N ARG A 113 6.53 -11.46 -6.29
CA ARG A 113 5.45 -12.34 -6.76
C ARG A 113 5.19 -13.50 -5.79
N PRO A 114 3.96 -14.05 -5.78
CA PRO A 114 3.71 -15.38 -5.24
C PRO A 114 4.66 -16.41 -5.87
N PRO A 115 5.03 -17.49 -5.15
CA PRO A 115 5.89 -18.53 -5.69
C PRO A 115 5.33 -19.09 -7.02
N GLY A 116 6.16 -19.06 -8.07
CA GLY A 116 5.80 -19.58 -9.40
C GLY A 116 5.14 -18.56 -10.34
N GLU A 117 4.82 -17.34 -9.89
CA GLU A 117 4.28 -16.30 -10.77
C GLU A 117 5.40 -15.49 -11.44
N ALA A 118 5.22 -15.19 -12.73
CA ALA A 118 6.13 -14.34 -13.49
C ALA A 118 6.04 -12.87 -13.03
N SER A 119 7.16 -12.16 -13.12
CA SER A 119 7.22 -10.72 -12.86
C SER A 119 6.69 -9.96 -14.10
N PRO A 120 5.76 -9.00 -13.92
CA PRO A 120 5.27 -8.17 -15.03
C PRO A 120 6.27 -7.12 -15.49
N TYR A 121 7.43 -7.00 -14.82
CA TYR A 121 8.48 -6.03 -15.13
C TYR A 121 9.65 -6.63 -15.90
N ASP A 122 9.64 -7.95 -16.09
CA ASP A 122 10.67 -8.63 -16.86
C ASP A 122 10.36 -8.36 -18.33
N GLY A 123 11.32 -7.79 -19.05
CA GLY A 123 11.18 -7.59 -20.49
C GLY A 123 11.07 -8.94 -21.22
N PRO A 124 10.60 -8.95 -22.48
CA PRO A 124 10.71 -10.15 -23.30
C PRO A 124 12.17 -10.62 -23.29
N SER A 125 12.38 -11.92 -23.01
CA SER A 125 13.72 -12.50 -23.11
C SER A 125 14.26 -12.19 -24.51
N PRO A 126 15.50 -11.68 -24.64
CA PRO A 126 16.08 -11.49 -25.96
C PRO A 126 16.03 -12.82 -26.73
N PRO A 127 15.76 -12.79 -28.04
CA PRO A 127 15.71 -14.02 -28.84
C PRO A 127 17.02 -14.78 -28.64
N GLN A 128 16.91 -16.07 -28.28
CA GLN A 128 18.09 -16.92 -28.15
C GLN A 128 18.81 -16.94 -29.49
N SER A 129 20.05 -16.46 -29.51
CA SER A 129 20.91 -16.55 -30.67
C SER A 129 21.16 -18.04 -30.94
N THR A 130 20.52 -18.59 -31.98
CA THR A 130 20.91 -19.88 -32.53
C THR A 130 22.36 -19.78 -32.97
N GLN A 131 23.23 -20.57 -32.33
CA GLN A 131 24.55 -20.90 -32.86
C GLN A 131 24.40 -21.83 -34.07
#